data_AF-A0A3D9FGV3-F1
#
_entry.id   AF-A0A3D9FGV3-F1
#
_cell.length_a   1.000
_cell.length_b   1.000
_cell.length_c   1.000
_cell.angle_alpha   90.00
_cell.angle_beta   90.00
_cell.angle_gamma   90.00
#
_symmetry.space_group_name_H-M   'P 1'
#
loop_
_entity.id
_entity.type
_entity.pdbx_description
1 polymer ?
#
loop_
_entity_poly.entity_id
_entity_poly.type
_entity_poly.pdbx_seq_one_letter_code
_entity_poly.pdbx_strand_id
1 'polypeptide(L)'
;MRHLLYALPLLFASPAYADELSDAVAADMPELMELYRHLHANPELSFQEEQTAARLAAIAEELGFEVTTGVGGHGVVAVMENGPGPVLLMRADMDGLPVEEQTGLDFASQVVATTDEGIESRVMHACGHDTHMTAWVGAARQLVARRDQWSGTLVAILQPAEERGAGARMMLEDGLYERFPKPDFALAFHDSASAPAGSIGVVPGFAMANVDSVDIHVHGVGGHGAYPHTTRDPIVLGSRIVGALQTLVSREVDPQQPAVVTVGSFRSGSKHNIISDQAQLLLTVRSYTDEVREQLLSGIERIARAEGIVAGLPEELMPEVTRRNEYTPAVYNTPDLTGELMNVWRGRFGEARVLEGEPVMGGEDFSRFWRADRENIQSVLFWVGGVPADRWEAAERGEIQLPSLHSGLWAPDAEAVVSTATEALVVAAMEILAPE
;
A
#
# COMPACT_ATOMS: atom_id res chain seq x y z
N MET A 1 40.76 47.07 34.00
CA MET A 1 40.66 46.33 32.73
C MET A 1 39.41 45.45 32.79
N ARG A 2 38.31 45.90 32.19
CA ARG A 2 37.09 45.11 31.99
C ARG A 2 36.88 45.09 30.48
N HIS A 3 37.13 43.94 29.85
CA HIS A 3 36.91 43.76 28.42
C HIS A 3 35.41 43.54 28.17
N LEU A 4 34.81 44.47 27.44
CA LEU A 4 33.47 44.36 26.87
C LEU A 4 33.60 43.50 25.60
N LEU A 5 33.07 42.27 25.63
CA LEU A 5 32.93 41.43 24.44
C LEU A 5 31.59 41.78 23.77
N TYR A 6 31.66 42.42 22.61
CA TYR A 6 30.52 42.57 21.71
C TYR A 6 30.28 41.24 21.00
N ALA A 7 29.17 40.58 21.30
CA ALA A 7 28.68 39.48 20.49
C ALA A 7 28.00 40.06 19.24
N LEU A 8 28.63 39.85 18.08
CA LEU A 8 28.04 40.13 16.77
C LEU A 8 27.03 39.01 16.46
N PRO A 9 25.77 39.30 16.10
CA PRO A 9 24.88 38.25 15.63
C PRO A 9 25.34 37.82 14.24
N LEU A 10 25.79 36.57 14.10
CA LEU A 10 25.86 35.92 12.80
C LEU A 10 24.42 35.76 12.32
N LEU A 11 24.00 36.64 11.41
CA LEU A 11 22.87 36.42 10.54
C LEU A 11 23.25 35.25 9.62
N PHE A 12 22.75 34.05 9.92
CA PHE A 12 22.63 33.02 8.90
C PHE A 12 21.61 33.55 7.89
N ALA A 13 22.10 34.00 6.73
CA ALA A 13 21.23 34.20 5.59
C ALA A 13 20.76 32.82 5.14
N SER A 14 19.52 32.47 5.45
CA SER A 14 18.83 31.38 4.76
C SER A 14 18.92 31.66 3.26
N PRO A 15 19.32 30.70 2.42
CA PRO A 15 19.39 30.92 0.99
C PRO A 15 17.98 31.27 0.49
N ALA A 16 17.88 32.33 -0.32
CA ALA A 16 16.62 32.82 -0.90
C ALA A 16 15.92 31.82 -1.84
N TYR A 17 16.43 30.60 -1.99
CA TYR A 17 15.88 29.52 -2.80
C TYR A 17 14.86 28.64 -2.06
N ALA A 18 14.73 28.77 -0.73
CA ALA A 18 13.95 27.82 0.07
C ALA A 18 12.42 27.86 -0.13
N ASP A 19 11.86 28.89 -0.80
CA ASP A 19 10.39 29.06 -0.89
C ASP A 19 9.80 28.97 -2.32
N GLU A 20 10.62 28.91 -3.39
CA GLU A 20 10.07 28.93 -4.76
C GLU A 20 9.20 27.70 -5.09
N LEU A 21 9.53 26.52 -4.56
CA LEU A 21 8.71 25.32 -4.77
C LEU A 21 7.43 25.35 -3.93
N SER A 22 7.50 25.82 -2.68
CA SER A 22 6.31 25.90 -1.83
C SER A 22 5.32 26.95 -2.34
N ASP A 23 5.82 28.10 -2.79
CA ASP A 23 4.99 29.11 -3.47
C ASP A 23 4.35 28.56 -4.76
N ALA A 24 5.10 27.79 -5.55
CA ALA A 24 4.58 27.20 -6.78
C ALA A 24 3.53 26.11 -6.52
N VAL A 25 3.76 25.24 -5.53
CA VAL A 25 2.78 24.23 -5.11
C VAL A 25 1.53 24.91 -4.54
N ALA A 26 1.70 25.93 -3.69
CA ALA A 26 0.58 26.72 -3.17
C ALA A 26 -0.25 27.38 -4.28
N ALA A 27 0.39 27.81 -5.37
CA ALA A 27 -0.29 28.35 -6.54
C ALA A 27 -1.08 27.29 -7.33
N ASP A 28 -0.63 26.02 -7.35
CA ASP A 28 -1.35 24.90 -7.96
C ASP A 28 -2.51 24.36 -7.09
N MET A 29 -2.45 24.54 -5.76
CA MET A 29 -3.41 23.96 -4.82
C MET A 29 -4.89 24.22 -5.13
N PRO A 30 -5.34 25.40 -5.59
CA PRO A 30 -6.74 25.60 -5.93
C PRO A 30 -7.26 24.62 -6.99
N GLU A 31 -6.49 24.38 -8.05
CA GLU A 31 -6.82 23.43 -9.13
C GLU A 31 -6.65 21.98 -8.66
N LEU A 32 -5.59 21.69 -7.90
CA LEU A 32 -5.38 20.36 -7.33
C LEU A 32 -6.53 19.97 -6.38
N MET A 33 -7.06 20.90 -5.59
CA MET A 33 -8.20 20.64 -4.71
C MET A 33 -9.52 20.50 -5.48
N GLU A 34 -9.66 21.10 -6.65
CA GLU A 34 -10.78 20.81 -7.56
C GLU A 34 -10.69 19.39 -8.11
N LEU A 35 -9.49 18.98 -8.55
CA LEU A 35 -9.23 17.60 -8.97
C LEU A 35 -9.50 16.60 -7.85
N TYR A 36 -8.95 16.83 -6.65
CA TYR A 36 -9.18 15.97 -5.48
C TYR A 36 -10.68 15.80 -5.20
N ARG A 37 -11.45 16.89 -5.12
CA ARG A 37 -12.90 16.81 -4.88
C ARG A 37 -13.63 16.06 -5.99
N HIS A 38 -13.18 16.20 -7.24
CA HIS A 38 -13.73 15.44 -8.35
C HIS A 38 -13.46 13.94 -8.19
N LEU A 39 -12.22 13.55 -7.93
CA LEU A 39 -11.84 12.14 -7.74
C LEU A 39 -12.57 11.55 -6.53
N HIS A 40 -12.56 12.24 -5.39
CA HIS A 40 -13.26 11.84 -4.16
C HIS A 40 -14.75 11.57 -4.37
N ALA A 41 -15.43 12.42 -5.14
CA ALA A 41 -16.86 12.30 -5.42
C ALA A 41 -17.19 11.25 -6.50
N ASN A 42 -16.19 10.78 -7.26
CA ASN A 42 -16.36 9.85 -8.39
C ASN A 42 -15.40 8.65 -8.30
N PRO A 43 -15.37 7.92 -7.16
CA PRO A 43 -14.48 6.77 -7.02
C PRO A 43 -14.97 5.61 -7.88
N GLU A 44 -14.03 4.88 -8.47
CA GLU A 44 -14.28 3.68 -9.27
C GLU A 44 -13.64 2.46 -8.59
N LEU A 45 -14.33 1.31 -8.59
CA LEU A 45 -13.78 0.09 -7.98
C LEU A 45 -12.55 -0.41 -8.74
N SER A 46 -11.74 -1.23 -8.06
CA SER A 46 -10.65 -1.98 -8.69
C SER A 46 -11.14 -2.68 -9.98
N PHE A 47 -10.35 -2.58 -11.05
CA PHE A 47 -10.65 -3.07 -12.41
C PHE A 47 -11.77 -2.33 -13.16
N GLN A 48 -12.29 -1.23 -12.63
CA GLN A 48 -13.37 -0.43 -13.22
C GLN A 48 -13.00 1.06 -13.34
N GLU A 49 -11.72 1.41 -13.23
CA GLU A 49 -11.18 2.78 -13.13
C GLU A 49 -11.14 3.51 -14.47
N GLU A 50 -12.12 3.30 -15.35
CA GLU A 50 -12.13 3.78 -16.73
C GLU A 50 -12.11 5.31 -16.81
N GLN A 51 -12.99 5.98 -16.07
CA GLN A 51 -13.11 7.44 -16.14
C GLN A 51 -11.95 8.14 -15.43
N THR A 52 -11.51 7.58 -14.31
CA THR A 52 -10.37 8.05 -13.53
C THR A 52 -9.10 7.99 -14.36
N ALA A 53 -8.81 6.83 -14.97
CA ALA A 53 -7.66 6.65 -15.85
C ALA A 53 -7.72 7.60 -17.06
N ALA A 54 -8.89 7.72 -17.72
CA ALA A 54 -9.04 8.60 -18.87
C ALA A 54 -8.81 10.08 -18.52
N ARG A 55 -9.30 10.54 -17.37
CA ARG A 55 -9.09 11.92 -16.90
C ARG A 55 -7.62 12.21 -16.65
N LEU A 56 -6.95 11.34 -15.89
CA LEU A 56 -5.58 11.57 -15.48
C LEU A 56 -4.59 11.39 -16.64
N ALA A 57 -4.89 10.49 -17.58
CA ALA A 57 -4.19 10.39 -18.86
C ALA A 57 -4.26 11.71 -19.64
N ALA A 58 -5.45 12.31 -19.77
CA ALA A 58 -5.61 13.58 -20.45
C ALA A 58 -4.81 14.72 -19.78
N ILE A 59 -4.80 14.76 -18.45
CA ILE A 59 -3.98 15.73 -17.69
C ILE A 59 -2.49 15.51 -17.98
N ALA A 60 -2.01 14.26 -17.97
CA ALA A 60 -0.61 13.96 -18.28
C ALA A 60 -0.23 14.34 -19.74
N GLU A 61 -1.12 14.13 -20.71
CA GLU A 61 -0.93 14.57 -22.09
C GLU A 61 -0.82 16.10 -22.19
N GLU A 62 -1.68 16.84 -21.48
CA GLU A 62 -1.65 18.31 -21.44
C GLU A 62 -0.35 18.86 -20.82
N LEU A 63 0.25 18.13 -19.88
CA LEU A 63 1.56 18.44 -19.30
C LEU A 63 2.74 18.08 -20.21
N GLY A 64 2.47 17.45 -21.36
CA GLY A 64 3.45 17.12 -22.39
C GLY A 64 4.21 15.81 -22.14
N PHE A 65 3.59 14.85 -21.46
CA PHE A 65 4.07 13.46 -21.41
C PHE A 65 3.68 12.70 -22.68
N GLU A 66 4.46 11.69 -23.04
CA GLU A 66 4.02 10.63 -23.96
C GLU A 66 3.19 9.63 -23.16
N VAL A 67 1.89 9.56 -23.43
CA VAL A 67 0.94 8.78 -22.63
C VAL A 67 0.48 7.53 -23.38
N THR A 68 0.53 6.40 -22.70
CA THR A 68 -0.09 5.14 -23.13
C THR A 68 -1.09 4.69 -22.08
N THR A 69 -2.35 4.57 -22.48
CA THR A 69 -3.44 4.01 -21.65
C THR A 69 -3.61 2.52 -21.93
N GLY A 70 -4.36 1.84 -21.07
CA GLY A 70 -4.71 0.44 -21.28
C GLY A 70 -3.60 -0.54 -20.89
N VAL A 71 -2.64 -0.14 -20.06
CA VAL A 71 -1.51 -0.98 -19.65
C VAL A 71 -1.92 -1.81 -18.45
N GLY A 72 -2.04 -3.13 -18.62
CA GLY A 72 -2.48 -4.02 -17.55
C GLY A 72 -3.90 -3.72 -17.05
N GLY A 73 -4.84 -3.45 -17.96
CA GLY A 73 -6.21 -3.03 -17.62
C GLY A 73 -6.38 -1.54 -17.78
N HIS A 74 -6.79 -0.82 -16.74
CA HIS A 74 -6.97 0.64 -16.78
C HIS A 74 -5.68 1.42 -16.49
N GLY A 75 -4.51 0.76 -16.40
CA GLY A 75 -3.27 1.44 -16.11
C GLY A 75 -2.84 2.43 -17.18
N VAL A 76 -2.17 3.49 -16.74
CA VAL A 76 -1.65 4.57 -17.59
C VAL A 76 -0.16 4.70 -17.34
N VAL A 77 0.61 4.81 -18.42
CA VAL A 77 2.05 5.08 -18.38
C VAL A 77 2.30 6.39 -19.10
N ALA A 78 2.84 7.37 -18.38
CA ALA A 78 3.19 8.69 -18.88
C ALA A 78 4.71 8.87 -18.82
N VAL A 79 5.37 8.95 -19.98
CA VAL A 79 6.83 9.02 -20.09
C VAL A 79 7.28 10.43 -20.45
N MET A 80 8.33 10.90 -19.79
CA MET A 80 9.00 12.17 -20.08
C MET A 80 10.50 12.01 -20.05
N GLU A 81 11.10 12.01 -21.23
CA GLU A 81 12.55 12.08 -21.40
C GLU A 81 13.04 13.53 -21.28
N ASN A 82 14.16 13.71 -20.59
CA ASN A 82 14.77 15.02 -20.35
C ASN A 82 16.29 14.90 -20.29
N GLY A 83 16.90 14.44 -21.37
CA GLY A 83 18.35 14.25 -21.46
C GLY A 83 18.83 12.92 -20.88
N PRO A 84 20.15 12.68 -20.86
CA PRO A 84 20.74 11.46 -20.33
C PRO A 84 20.63 11.43 -18.81
N GLY A 85 20.44 10.25 -18.22
CA GLY A 85 20.37 10.10 -16.77
C GLY A 85 19.60 8.85 -16.37
N PRO A 86 19.36 8.68 -15.06
CA PRO A 86 18.59 7.56 -14.53
C PRO A 86 17.12 7.64 -14.95
N VAL A 87 16.43 6.49 -14.81
CA VAL A 87 14.99 6.38 -15.01
C VAL A 87 14.29 6.26 -13.65
N LEU A 88 13.42 7.23 -13.35
CA LEU A 88 12.58 7.23 -12.15
C LEU A 88 11.14 6.84 -12.51
N LEU A 89 10.64 5.76 -11.91
CA LEU A 89 9.23 5.44 -11.89
C LEU A 89 8.55 6.14 -10.71
N MET A 90 7.52 6.95 -10.97
CA MET A 90 6.69 7.60 -9.96
C MET A 90 5.26 7.06 -10.03
N ARG A 91 4.80 6.38 -8.98
CA ARG A 91 3.49 5.70 -8.97
C ARG A 91 2.46 6.44 -8.13
N ALA A 92 1.23 6.49 -8.64
CA ALA A 92 0.02 6.63 -7.85
C ALA A 92 -0.96 5.50 -8.22
N ASP A 93 -1.65 4.95 -7.23
CA ASP A 93 -2.81 4.06 -7.39
C ASP A 93 -4.09 4.87 -7.64
N MET A 94 -5.15 4.21 -8.12
CA MET A 94 -6.35 4.91 -8.59
C MET A 94 -7.68 4.40 -8.03
N ASP A 95 -7.74 3.17 -7.52
CA ASP A 95 -9.01 2.54 -7.21
C ASP A 95 -9.65 3.02 -5.90
N GLY A 96 -10.98 2.96 -5.85
CA GLY A 96 -11.79 3.12 -4.66
C GLY A 96 -12.24 1.76 -4.11
N LEU A 97 -12.85 1.80 -2.93
CA LEU A 97 -13.31 0.63 -2.18
C LEU A 97 -14.84 0.55 -2.14
N PRO A 98 -15.43 -0.66 -2.04
CA PRO A 98 -16.86 -0.86 -1.85
C PRO A 98 -17.29 -0.53 -0.40
N VAL A 99 -17.16 0.74 -0.04
CA VAL A 99 -17.45 1.29 1.29
C VAL A 99 -18.45 2.45 1.13
N GLU A 100 -19.45 2.48 1.99
CA GLU A 100 -20.35 3.63 2.09
C GLU A 100 -19.68 4.77 2.86
N GLU A 101 -19.49 5.89 2.17
CA GLU A 101 -18.93 7.10 2.75
C GLU A 101 -19.89 7.74 3.76
N GLN A 102 -19.36 8.01 4.96
CA GLN A 102 -20.06 8.54 6.12
C GLN A 102 -19.31 9.75 6.73
N THR A 103 -18.39 10.35 5.97
CA THR A 103 -17.54 11.47 6.38
C THR A 103 -18.35 12.75 6.65
N GLY A 104 -19.47 12.91 5.94
CA GLY A 104 -20.29 14.13 5.96
C GLY A 104 -19.71 15.29 5.16
N LEU A 105 -18.69 15.04 4.32
CA LEU A 105 -18.14 16.05 3.41
C LEU A 105 -19.19 16.49 2.38
N ASP A 106 -19.15 17.77 1.98
CA ASP A 106 -20.09 18.32 0.98
C ASP A 106 -19.99 17.65 -0.40
N PHE A 107 -18.86 16.98 -0.65
CA PHE A 107 -18.55 16.26 -1.88
C PHE A 107 -18.37 14.74 -1.65
N ALA A 108 -18.91 14.22 -0.53
CA ALA A 108 -18.91 12.79 -0.26
C ALA A 108 -19.51 11.99 -1.43
N SER A 109 -18.86 10.88 -1.78
CA SER A 109 -19.27 10.00 -2.86
C SER A 109 -20.69 9.48 -2.66
N GLN A 110 -21.44 9.48 -3.76
CA GLN A 110 -22.74 8.82 -3.88
C GLN A 110 -22.72 7.74 -4.97
N VAL A 111 -21.54 7.37 -5.46
CA VAL A 111 -21.40 6.35 -6.51
C VAL A 111 -21.88 5.00 -5.98
N VAL A 112 -22.55 4.25 -6.85
CA VAL A 112 -22.95 2.85 -6.64
C VAL A 112 -22.32 2.05 -7.77
N ALA A 113 -21.63 0.96 -7.42
CA ALA A 113 -21.04 0.04 -8.38
C ALA A 113 -21.27 -1.40 -7.94
N THR A 114 -20.99 -2.35 -8.82
CA THR A 114 -21.11 -3.79 -8.54
C THR A 114 -19.71 -4.38 -8.41
N THR A 115 -19.43 -5.08 -7.31
CA THR A 115 -18.16 -5.79 -7.13
C THR A 115 -18.05 -6.98 -8.09
N ASP A 116 -16.86 -7.54 -8.24
CA ASP A 116 -16.63 -8.76 -9.05
C ASP A 116 -17.39 -9.98 -8.50
N GLU A 117 -17.74 -9.98 -7.21
CA GLU A 117 -18.62 -10.99 -6.62
C GLU A 117 -20.12 -10.75 -6.89
N GLY A 118 -20.48 -9.71 -7.65
CA GLY A 118 -21.86 -9.39 -8.03
C GLY A 118 -22.66 -8.67 -6.95
N ILE A 119 -22.00 -8.02 -5.99
CA ILE A 119 -22.63 -7.30 -4.89
C ILE A 119 -22.72 -5.82 -5.26
N GLU A 120 -23.92 -5.24 -5.23
CA GLU A 120 -24.10 -3.80 -5.36
C GLU A 120 -23.69 -3.09 -4.06
N SER A 121 -22.78 -2.12 -4.17
CA SER A 121 -22.26 -1.35 -3.03
C SER A 121 -22.05 0.12 -3.38
N ARG A 122 -22.09 0.99 -2.36
CA ARG A 122 -21.51 2.33 -2.44
C ARG A 122 -19.99 2.23 -2.61
N VAL A 123 -19.39 3.27 -3.19
CA VAL A 123 -17.94 3.33 -3.46
C VAL A 123 -17.35 4.59 -2.83
N MET A 124 -16.16 4.47 -2.22
CA MET A 124 -15.46 5.56 -1.54
C MET A 124 -13.94 5.40 -1.73
N HIS A 125 -13.19 6.50 -1.85
CA HIS A 125 -11.73 6.50 -1.66
C HIS A 125 -11.36 6.39 -0.17
N ALA A 126 -11.71 5.27 0.47
CA ALA A 126 -11.48 5.04 1.90
C ALA A 126 -10.01 4.74 2.25
N CYS A 127 -9.13 4.67 1.25
CA CYS A 127 -7.67 4.51 1.39
C CYS A 127 -6.88 5.73 0.86
N GLY A 128 -7.55 6.84 0.53
CA GLY A 128 -6.88 8.09 0.18
C GLY A 128 -6.23 8.13 -1.22
N HIS A 129 -6.50 7.17 -2.11
CA HIS A 129 -5.91 7.10 -3.45
C HIS A 129 -6.18 8.36 -4.30
N ASP A 130 -7.28 9.07 -4.04
CA ASP A 130 -7.54 10.39 -4.60
C ASP A 130 -6.53 11.46 -4.20
N THR A 131 -6.00 11.42 -2.98
CA THR A 131 -4.86 12.26 -2.58
C THR A 131 -3.59 11.83 -3.32
N HIS A 132 -3.40 10.53 -3.56
CA HIS A 132 -2.24 10.00 -4.28
C HIS A 132 -2.21 10.50 -5.72
N MET A 133 -3.32 10.30 -6.44
CA MET A 133 -3.52 10.79 -7.80
C MET A 133 -3.37 12.32 -7.89
N THR A 134 -3.91 13.06 -6.93
CA THR A 134 -3.84 14.52 -6.94
C THR A 134 -2.41 15.03 -6.73
N ALA A 135 -1.69 14.49 -5.74
CA ALA A 135 -0.30 14.87 -5.50
C ALA A 135 0.64 14.40 -6.62
N TRP A 136 0.32 13.28 -7.29
CA TRP A 136 1.01 12.85 -8.50
C TRP A 136 0.88 13.87 -9.63
N VAL A 137 -0.31 14.43 -9.85
CA VAL A 137 -0.51 15.52 -10.82
C VAL A 137 0.26 16.78 -10.41
N GLY A 138 0.24 17.14 -9.12
CA GLY A 138 1.03 18.25 -8.59
C GLY A 138 2.53 18.06 -8.83
N ALA A 139 3.05 16.86 -8.57
CA ALA A 139 4.46 16.55 -8.75
C ALA A 139 4.85 16.57 -10.24
N ALA A 140 4.02 16.00 -11.11
CA ALA A 140 4.22 16.04 -12.55
C ALA A 140 4.28 17.48 -13.07
N ARG A 141 3.34 18.35 -12.66
CA ARG A 141 3.34 19.79 -13.01
C ARG A 141 4.65 20.48 -12.62
N GLN A 142 5.09 20.28 -11.38
CA GLN A 142 6.28 20.94 -10.85
C GLN A 142 7.57 20.40 -11.47
N LEU A 143 7.67 19.10 -11.75
CA LEU A 143 8.82 18.52 -12.46
C LEU A 143 8.90 19.00 -13.92
N VAL A 144 7.74 19.17 -14.59
CA VAL A 144 7.68 19.79 -15.92
C VAL A 144 8.14 21.24 -15.91
N ALA A 145 7.72 22.02 -14.91
CA ALA A 145 8.13 23.41 -14.76
C ALA A 145 9.63 23.58 -14.45
N ARG A 146 10.30 22.50 -14.04
CA ARG A 146 11.70 22.49 -13.60
C ARG A 146 12.57 21.53 -14.42
N ARG A 147 12.22 21.28 -15.69
CA ARG A 147 13.01 20.43 -16.60
C ARG A 147 14.47 20.85 -16.73
N ASP A 148 14.83 22.09 -16.44
CA ASP A 148 16.21 22.57 -16.43
C ASP A 148 17.00 22.17 -15.17
N GLN A 149 16.35 21.57 -14.16
CA GLN A 149 16.92 21.24 -12.85
C GLN A 149 17.14 19.74 -12.64
N TRP A 150 16.73 18.90 -13.59
CA TRP A 150 16.91 17.45 -13.54
C TRP A 150 17.25 16.90 -14.94
N SER A 151 17.86 15.72 -15.00
CA SER A 151 18.25 15.04 -16.24
C SER A 151 17.99 13.53 -16.14
N GLY A 152 17.45 12.92 -17.19
CA GLY A 152 17.07 11.51 -17.22
C GLY A 152 15.64 11.31 -17.73
N THR A 153 14.94 10.30 -17.20
CA THR A 153 13.59 9.96 -17.63
C THR A 153 12.65 9.79 -16.46
N LEU A 154 11.50 10.47 -16.51
CA LEU A 154 10.40 10.25 -15.58
C LEU A 154 9.36 9.32 -16.24
N VAL A 155 9.13 8.16 -15.65
CA VAL A 155 8.07 7.21 -15.99
C VAL A 155 6.99 7.31 -14.92
N ALA A 156 6.08 8.26 -15.10
CA ALA A 156 5.01 8.50 -14.15
C ALA A 156 3.84 7.55 -14.47
N ILE A 157 3.46 6.67 -13.55
CA ILE A 157 2.41 5.68 -13.76
C ILE A 157 1.21 5.92 -12.87
N LEU A 158 0.04 5.57 -13.41
CA LEU A 158 -1.21 5.47 -12.68
C LEU A 158 -1.64 4.01 -12.70
N GLN A 159 -1.63 3.41 -11.52
CA GLN A 159 -1.82 1.98 -11.33
C GLN A 159 -3.29 1.69 -10.95
N PRO A 160 -3.98 0.77 -11.65
CA PRO A 160 -5.31 0.33 -11.24
C PRO A 160 -5.21 -0.69 -10.11
N ALA A 161 -6.33 -1.05 -9.49
CA ALA A 161 -6.53 -2.28 -8.71
C ALA A 161 -5.44 -2.60 -7.65
N GLU A 162 -5.00 -1.59 -6.89
CA GLU A 162 -4.10 -1.78 -5.74
C GLU A 162 -4.81 -2.61 -4.67
N GLU A 163 -6.09 -2.32 -4.39
CA GLU A 163 -6.84 -2.90 -3.28
C GLU A 163 -7.09 -4.42 -3.46
N ARG A 164 -6.87 -4.92 -4.68
CA ARG A 164 -6.93 -6.35 -5.03
C ARG A 164 -5.55 -7.00 -5.10
N GLY A 165 -4.48 -6.24 -4.85
CA GLY A 165 -3.09 -6.67 -4.96
C GLY A 165 -2.70 -7.07 -6.39
N ALA A 166 -3.37 -6.52 -7.40
CA ALA A 166 -3.35 -7.01 -8.77
C ALA A 166 -2.74 -6.03 -9.77
N GLY A 167 -2.92 -4.73 -9.55
CA GLY A 167 -2.53 -3.65 -10.45
C GLY A 167 -1.11 -3.71 -10.96
N ALA A 168 -0.15 -3.67 -10.04
CA ALA A 168 1.26 -3.63 -10.39
C ALA A 168 1.68 -4.88 -11.16
N ARG A 169 1.16 -6.06 -10.76
CA ARG A 169 1.39 -7.32 -11.47
C ARG A 169 0.83 -7.27 -12.88
N MET A 170 -0.40 -6.78 -13.06
CA MET A 170 -1.05 -6.70 -14.37
C MET A 170 -0.31 -5.76 -15.31
N MET A 171 0.18 -4.61 -14.83
CA MET A 171 1.00 -3.71 -15.64
C MET A 171 2.33 -4.36 -16.06
N LEU A 172 3.01 -5.04 -15.14
CA LEU A 172 4.25 -5.77 -15.43
C LEU A 172 4.03 -6.92 -16.43
N GLU A 173 2.97 -7.71 -16.26
CA GLU A 173 2.60 -8.79 -17.20
C GLU A 173 2.22 -8.27 -18.58
N ASP A 174 1.66 -7.07 -18.67
CA ASP A 174 1.40 -6.37 -19.94
C ASP A 174 2.64 -5.64 -20.48
N GLY A 175 3.82 -5.95 -19.96
CA GLY A 175 5.09 -5.54 -20.53
C GLY A 175 5.58 -4.16 -20.10
N LEU A 176 5.22 -3.68 -18.89
CA LEU A 176 5.65 -2.36 -18.41
C LEU A 176 7.17 -2.13 -18.53
N TYR A 177 7.99 -3.14 -18.26
CA TYR A 177 9.46 -3.02 -18.31
C TYR A 177 10.07 -3.39 -19.67
N GLU A 178 9.26 -3.89 -20.58
CA GLU A 178 9.65 -4.26 -21.94
C GLU A 178 9.23 -3.19 -22.96
N ARG A 179 8.12 -2.50 -22.72
CA ARG A 179 7.51 -1.52 -23.62
C ARG A 179 7.95 -0.08 -23.34
N PHE A 180 8.37 0.20 -22.11
CA PHE A 180 8.72 1.54 -21.64
C PHE A 180 10.12 1.55 -21.03
N PRO A 181 10.74 2.73 -20.83
CA PRO A 181 12.01 2.82 -20.13
C PRO A 181 11.95 2.12 -18.77
N LYS A 182 12.79 1.11 -18.58
CA LYS A 182 12.87 0.36 -17.33
C LYS A 182 13.48 1.25 -16.24
N PRO A 183 12.85 1.34 -15.05
CA PRO A 183 13.35 2.21 -13.99
C PRO A 183 14.64 1.69 -13.35
N ASP A 184 15.47 2.62 -12.89
CA ASP A 184 16.52 2.40 -11.89
C ASP A 184 15.97 2.65 -10.48
N PHE A 185 14.95 3.52 -10.37
CA PHE A 185 14.33 3.93 -9.12
C PHE A 185 12.80 3.86 -9.20
N ALA A 186 12.14 3.43 -8.13
CA ALA A 186 10.69 3.49 -7.97
C ALA A 186 10.31 4.28 -6.71
N LEU A 187 9.41 5.25 -6.87
CA LEU A 187 8.97 6.14 -5.80
C LEU A 187 7.44 6.20 -5.77
N ALA A 188 6.88 6.11 -4.57
CA ALA A 188 5.46 6.32 -4.31
C ALA A 188 5.28 6.92 -2.92
N PHE A 189 4.10 7.47 -2.66
CA PHE A 189 3.67 7.79 -1.30
C PHE A 189 2.29 7.21 -1.03
N HIS A 190 2.00 7.02 0.25
CA HIS A 190 0.67 6.68 0.74
C HIS A 190 0.24 7.71 1.82
N ASP A 191 -1.03 8.06 1.90
CA ASP A 191 -1.55 8.82 3.04
C ASP A 191 -1.49 7.97 4.33
N SER A 192 -1.58 8.62 5.50
CA SER A 192 -1.58 7.90 6.77
C SER A 192 -2.66 8.41 7.71
N ALA A 193 -3.57 7.50 8.05
CA ALA A 193 -4.58 7.70 9.08
C ALA A 193 -4.05 7.61 10.52
N SER A 194 -2.73 7.44 10.69
CA SER A 194 -2.08 7.26 12.00
C SER A 194 -1.00 8.30 12.29
N ALA A 195 -0.96 9.39 11.52
CA ALA A 195 0.00 10.46 11.70
C ALA A 195 -0.64 11.84 11.44
N PRO A 196 -0.17 12.90 12.13
CA PRO A 196 -0.72 14.24 11.98
C PRO A 196 -0.53 14.76 10.55
N ALA A 197 -1.53 15.50 10.05
CA ALA A 197 -1.55 16.10 8.72
C ALA A 197 -0.22 16.78 8.36
N GLY A 198 0.37 16.40 7.21
CA GLY A 198 1.62 16.96 6.70
C GLY A 198 2.90 16.48 7.38
N SER A 199 2.85 15.49 8.27
CA SER A 199 4.08 14.77 8.67
C SER A 199 4.49 13.75 7.61
N ILE A 200 5.76 13.40 7.55
CA ILE A 200 6.32 12.39 6.65
C ILE A 200 6.85 11.24 7.51
N GLY A 201 6.44 10.01 7.20
CA GLY A 201 6.98 8.79 7.77
C GLY A 201 7.67 7.95 6.70
N VAL A 202 8.81 7.35 7.02
CA VAL A 202 9.45 6.40 6.10
C VAL A 202 10.17 5.32 6.87
N VAL A 203 10.13 4.09 6.35
CA VAL A 203 10.72 2.91 6.99
C VAL A 203 11.82 2.36 6.08
N PRO A 204 13.09 2.30 6.52
CA PRO A 204 14.14 1.63 5.75
C PRO A 204 14.00 0.10 5.83
N GLY A 205 14.28 -0.59 4.73
CA GLY A 205 14.13 -2.04 4.64
C GLY A 205 12.66 -2.45 4.45
N PHE A 206 12.22 -3.54 5.10
CA PHE A 206 10.83 -3.99 4.96
C PHE A 206 9.87 -3.01 5.64
N ALA A 207 9.03 -2.36 4.85
CA ALA A 207 8.06 -1.37 5.33
C ALA A 207 6.65 -1.95 5.47
N MET A 208 6.28 -2.91 4.61
CA MET A 208 5.00 -3.62 4.63
C MET A 208 5.21 -5.12 4.35
N ALA A 209 4.26 -5.96 4.75
CA ALA A 209 4.40 -7.40 4.74
C ALA A 209 4.03 -8.06 3.41
N ASN A 210 4.58 -9.26 3.18
CA ASN A 210 3.93 -10.24 2.33
C ASN A 210 2.55 -10.55 2.91
N VAL A 211 1.56 -10.74 2.06
CA VAL A 211 0.20 -11.13 2.43
C VAL A 211 -0.27 -12.25 1.53
N ASP A 212 -0.47 -13.42 2.13
CA ASP A 212 -0.94 -14.62 1.45
C ASP A 212 -2.30 -15.06 1.98
N SER A 213 -3.11 -15.61 1.08
CA SER A 213 -4.34 -16.31 1.42
C SER A 213 -4.16 -17.82 1.26
N VAL A 214 -4.54 -18.57 2.30
CA VAL A 214 -4.43 -20.04 2.32
C VAL A 214 -5.76 -20.64 2.74
N ASP A 215 -6.29 -21.56 1.93
CA ASP A 215 -7.50 -22.30 2.25
C ASP A 215 -7.10 -23.70 2.72
N ILE A 216 -7.70 -24.17 3.81
CA ILE A 216 -7.58 -25.57 4.25
C ILE A 216 -8.96 -26.20 4.23
N HIS A 217 -9.12 -27.20 3.38
CA HIS A 217 -10.31 -28.04 3.33
C HIS A 217 -10.05 -29.34 4.11
N VAL A 218 -10.75 -29.49 5.23
CA VAL A 218 -10.62 -30.65 6.13
C VAL A 218 -11.75 -31.62 5.81
N HIS A 219 -11.40 -32.73 5.16
CA HIS A 219 -12.37 -33.80 4.91
C HIS A 219 -12.60 -34.65 6.15
N GLY A 220 -13.78 -35.27 6.20
CA GLY A 220 -14.20 -36.17 7.26
C GLY A 220 -15.18 -37.21 6.74
N VAL A 221 -15.80 -37.90 7.69
CA VAL A 221 -16.87 -38.87 7.42
C VAL A 221 -17.99 -38.52 8.37
N GLY A 222 -19.07 -37.95 7.83
CA GLY A 222 -20.21 -37.50 8.62
C GLY A 222 -21.03 -38.66 9.22
N GLY A 223 -21.91 -38.31 10.16
CA GLY A 223 -22.77 -39.30 10.79
C GLY A 223 -23.62 -38.75 11.93
N HIS A 224 -24.36 -39.63 12.60
CA HIS A 224 -25.14 -39.25 13.76
C HIS A 224 -24.22 -38.95 14.94
N GLY A 225 -24.43 -37.82 15.64
CA GLY A 225 -23.58 -37.39 16.77
C GLY A 225 -23.59 -38.34 17.99
N ALA A 226 -24.40 -39.39 17.98
CA ALA A 226 -24.41 -40.42 19.03
C ALA A 226 -23.45 -41.59 18.71
N TYR A 227 -22.93 -41.67 17.48
CA TYR A 227 -22.09 -42.76 17.00
C TYR A 227 -20.75 -42.26 16.44
N PRO A 228 -19.95 -41.49 17.21
CA PRO A 228 -18.71 -40.89 16.70
C PRO A 228 -17.63 -41.93 16.30
N HIS A 229 -17.75 -43.17 16.78
CA HIS A 229 -16.84 -44.26 16.42
C HIS A 229 -16.98 -44.71 14.94
N THR A 230 -18.07 -44.35 14.26
CA THR A 230 -18.28 -44.61 12.82
C THR A 230 -17.93 -43.40 11.94
N THR A 231 -17.40 -42.32 12.52
CA THR A 231 -17.15 -41.05 11.82
C THR A 231 -15.67 -40.69 11.82
N ARG A 232 -15.35 -39.64 11.07
CA ARG A 232 -14.10 -38.88 11.15
C ARG A 232 -14.50 -37.41 11.26
N ASP A 233 -14.41 -36.86 12.46
CA ASP A 233 -15.00 -35.55 12.76
C ASP A 233 -14.07 -34.40 12.31
N PRO A 234 -14.45 -33.64 11.27
CA PRO A 234 -13.63 -32.55 10.74
C PRO A 234 -13.63 -31.32 11.65
N ILE A 235 -14.59 -31.17 12.58
CA ILE A 235 -14.59 -30.09 13.57
C ILE A 235 -13.47 -30.34 14.58
N VAL A 236 -13.36 -31.57 15.07
CA VAL A 236 -12.28 -31.95 16.00
C VAL A 236 -10.91 -31.84 15.33
N LEU A 237 -10.77 -32.37 14.11
CA LEU A 237 -9.53 -32.28 13.36
C LEU A 237 -9.17 -30.82 13.02
N GLY A 238 -10.11 -30.04 12.50
CA GLY A 238 -9.91 -28.62 12.21
C GLY A 238 -9.48 -27.84 13.45
N SER A 239 -10.09 -28.09 14.60
CA SER A 239 -9.72 -27.45 15.87
C SER A 239 -8.29 -27.79 16.30
N ARG A 240 -7.85 -29.04 16.10
CA ARG A 240 -6.46 -29.45 16.36
C ARG A 240 -5.48 -28.77 15.41
N ILE A 241 -5.81 -28.68 14.13
CA ILE A 241 -5.02 -27.96 13.13
C ILE A 241 -4.86 -26.50 13.57
N VAL A 242 -5.95 -25.80 13.90
CA VAL A 242 -5.88 -24.40 14.38
C VAL A 242 -4.91 -24.26 15.56
N GLY A 243 -5.01 -25.13 16.56
CA GLY A 243 -4.11 -25.11 17.72
C GLY A 243 -2.65 -25.38 17.35
N ALA A 244 -2.40 -26.34 16.47
CA ALA A 244 -1.06 -26.69 16.02
C ALA A 244 -0.42 -25.58 15.16
N LEU A 245 -1.18 -24.90 14.30
CA LEU A 245 -0.67 -23.80 13.48
C LEU A 245 -0.03 -22.68 14.30
N GLN A 246 -0.47 -22.48 15.55
CA GLN A 246 0.10 -21.45 16.44
C GLN A 246 1.58 -21.72 16.77
N THR A 247 2.07 -22.96 16.61
CA THR A 247 3.47 -23.30 16.86
C THR A 247 4.40 -22.82 15.76
N LEU A 248 3.90 -22.51 14.56
CA LEU A 248 4.70 -21.95 13.48
C LEU A 248 5.36 -20.64 13.93
N VAL A 249 4.53 -19.66 14.31
CA VAL A 249 5.03 -18.37 14.80
C VAL A 249 5.68 -18.52 16.16
N SER A 250 5.02 -19.22 17.10
CA SER A 250 5.52 -19.20 18.47
C SER A 250 6.81 -20.00 18.66
N ARG A 251 7.05 -21.09 17.93
CA ARG A 251 8.13 -22.05 18.19
C ARG A 251 9.08 -22.32 17.01
N GLU A 252 8.69 -22.03 15.77
CA GLU A 252 9.51 -22.34 14.59
C GLU A 252 10.17 -21.11 13.95
N VAL A 253 9.51 -19.95 13.98
CA VAL A 253 10.08 -18.68 13.48
C VAL A 253 11.03 -18.07 14.53
N ASP A 254 12.14 -17.48 14.07
CA ASP A 254 13.05 -16.71 14.94
C ASP A 254 12.23 -15.59 15.63
N PRO A 255 12.28 -15.43 16.95
CA PRO A 255 11.56 -14.36 17.66
C PRO A 255 11.86 -12.92 17.18
N GLN A 256 12.95 -12.71 16.44
CA GLN A 256 13.31 -11.43 15.82
C GLN A 256 12.72 -11.24 14.41
N GLN A 257 12.10 -12.27 13.83
CA GLN A 257 11.52 -12.23 12.50
C GLN A 257 9.99 -12.06 12.59
N PRO A 258 9.41 -11.02 11.97
CA PRO A 258 7.98 -10.80 12.04
C PRO A 258 7.18 -11.83 11.23
N ALA A 259 6.15 -12.42 11.86
CA ALA A 259 5.30 -13.44 11.27
C ALA A 259 3.90 -13.44 11.89
N VAL A 260 2.87 -13.66 11.06
CA VAL A 260 1.47 -13.82 11.49
C VAL A 260 0.83 -14.97 10.72
N VAL A 261 0.14 -15.86 11.43
CA VAL A 261 -0.75 -16.88 10.85
C VAL A 261 -2.11 -16.73 11.52
N THR A 262 -3.11 -16.27 10.76
CA THR A 262 -4.47 -16.04 11.28
C THR A 262 -5.43 -16.99 10.58
N VAL A 263 -6.26 -17.69 11.35
CA VAL A 263 -7.43 -18.43 10.83
C VAL A 263 -8.62 -17.49 10.93
N GLY A 264 -8.96 -16.84 9.82
CA GLY A 264 -10.01 -15.82 9.78
C GLY A 264 -11.43 -16.39 9.70
N SER A 265 -11.58 -17.62 9.21
CA SER A 265 -12.87 -18.30 9.09
C SER A 265 -12.72 -19.78 9.39
N PHE A 266 -13.68 -20.35 10.12
CA PHE A 266 -13.81 -21.79 10.35
C PHE A 266 -15.27 -22.20 10.25
N ARG A 267 -15.64 -22.91 9.18
CA ARG A 267 -17.03 -23.27 8.87
C ARG A 267 -17.19 -24.78 8.78
N SER A 268 -18.14 -25.35 9.52
CA SER A 268 -18.47 -26.77 9.48
C SER A 268 -19.81 -27.07 10.14
N GLY A 269 -20.49 -28.11 9.67
CA GLY A 269 -21.74 -28.60 10.25
C GLY A 269 -22.96 -27.72 9.98
N SER A 270 -24.13 -28.26 10.31
CA SER A 270 -25.42 -27.59 10.10
C SER A 270 -26.42 -27.81 11.24
N LYS A 271 -26.20 -28.80 12.12
CA LYS A 271 -27.13 -29.18 13.19
C LYS A 271 -26.41 -29.83 14.38
N HIS A 272 -26.94 -29.62 15.58
CA HIS A 272 -26.36 -30.05 16.86
C HIS A 272 -26.14 -31.57 17.04
N ASN A 273 -26.85 -32.42 16.30
CA ASN A 273 -26.79 -33.88 16.46
C ASN A 273 -26.19 -34.62 15.25
N ILE A 274 -25.50 -33.89 14.37
CA ILE A 274 -24.87 -34.42 13.15
C ILE A 274 -23.40 -34.04 13.14
N ILE A 275 -22.53 -35.02 12.95
CA ILE A 275 -21.12 -34.81 12.65
C ILE A 275 -21.01 -34.53 11.15
N SER A 276 -20.38 -33.40 10.80
CA SER A 276 -20.15 -32.97 9.41
C SER A 276 -19.18 -33.93 8.70
N ASP A 277 -19.24 -33.97 7.38
CA ASP A 277 -18.27 -34.67 6.52
C ASP A 277 -17.13 -33.77 6.05
N GLN A 278 -17.20 -32.47 6.34
CA GLN A 278 -16.16 -31.50 5.98
C GLN A 278 -16.10 -30.29 6.91
N ALA A 279 -14.97 -29.58 6.88
CA ALA A 279 -14.83 -28.23 7.40
C ALA A 279 -13.92 -27.39 6.49
N GLN A 280 -14.17 -26.08 6.43
CA GLN A 280 -13.37 -25.13 5.67
C GLN A 280 -12.74 -24.12 6.62
N LEU A 281 -11.42 -23.95 6.50
CA LEU A 281 -10.66 -22.91 7.19
C LEU A 281 -10.09 -21.96 6.13
N LEU A 282 -10.26 -20.66 6.35
CA LEU A 282 -9.66 -19.62 5.48
C LEU A 282 -8.65 -18.84 6.32
N LEU A 283 -7.41 -18.78 5.84
CA LEU A 283 -6.27 -18.23 6.57
C LEU A 283 -5.67 -17.03 5.83
N THR A 284 -5.10 -16.12 6.60
CA THR A 284 -4.14 -15.11 6.11
C THR A 284 -2.78 -15.34 6.75
N VAL A 285 -1.72 -15.26 5.94
CA VAL A 285 -0.33 -15.40 6.38
C VAL A 285 0.41 -14.12 6.06
N ARG A 286 1.22 -13.61 7.01
CA ARG A 286 2.02 -12.40 6.84
C ARG A 286 3.44 -12.61 7.31
N SER A 287 4.40 -12.06 6.56
CA SER A 287 5.83 -12.12 6.86
C SER A 287 6.58 -11.01 6.12
N TYR A 288 7.77 -10.65 6.57
CA TYR A 288 8.61 -9.69 5.82
C TYR A 288 9.48 -10.36 4.76
N THR A 289 10.24 -11.38 5.13
CA THR A 289 11.16 -12.06 4.21
C THR A 289 10.48 -13.19 3.43
N ASP A 290 11.01 -13.51 2.25
CA ASP A 290 10.54 -14.63 1.42
C ASP A 290 10.83 -15.97 2.09
N GLU A 291 11.91 -16.05 2.88
CA GLU A 291 12.30 -17.23 3.63
C GLU A 291 11.29 -17.54 4.74
N VAL A 292 10.91 -16.53 5.53
CA VAL A 292 9.87 -16.70 6.57
C VAL A 292 8.53 -16.99 5.93
N ARG A 293 8.21 -16.35 4.80
CA ARG A 293 6.99 -16.64 4.02
C ARG A 293 6.92 -18.13 3.68
N GLU A 294 7.94 -18.68 3.04
CA GLU A 294 7.95 -20.09 2.62
C GLU A 294 7.96 -21.04 3.83
N GLN A 295 8.67 -20.68 4.91
CA GLN A 295 8.63 -21.45 6.15
C GLN A 295 7.21 -21.58 6.70
N LEU A 296 6.44 -20.48 6.73
CA LEU A 296 5.06 -20.50 7.22
C LEU A 296 4.15 -21.31 6.29
N LEU A 297 4.22 -21.07 4.98
CA LEU A 297 3.35 -21.73 4.00
C LEU A 297 3.58 -23.25 3.94
N SER A 298 4.85 -23.68 3.86
CA SER A 298 5.20 -25.11 3.93
C SER A 298 4.88 -25.72 5.30
N GLY A 299 5.01 -24.93 6.37
CA GLY A 299 4.63 -25.31 7.72
C GLY A 299 3.13 -25.59 7.88
N ILE A 300 2.27 -24.76 7.28
CA ILE A 300 0.82 -24.95 7.27
C ILE A 300 0.45 -26.27 6.61
N GLU A 301 0.99 -26.54 5.41
CA GLU A 301 0.78 -27.79 4.68
C GLU A 301 1.22 -29.00 5.50
N ARG A 302 2.43 -28.93 6.09
CA ARG A 302 2.99 -29.99 6.93
C ARG A 302 2.11 -30.27 8.14
N ILE A 303 1.67 -29.24 8.86
CA ILE A 303 0.85 -29.39 10.07
C ILE A 303 -0.53 -29.96 9.73
N ALA A 304 -1.21 -29.42 8.72
CA ALA A 304 -2.53 -29.89 8.29
C ALA A 304 -2.48 -31.39 7.94
N ARG A 305 -1.46 -31.79 7.15
CA ARG A 305 -1.26 -33.20 6.80
C ARG A 305 -0.95 -34.07 8.01
N ALA A 306 -0.07 -33.63 8.91
CA ALA A 306 0.31 -34.40 10.09
C ALA A 306 -0.86 -34.63 11.06
N GLU A 307 -1.70 -33.62 11.28
CA GLU A 307 -2.91 -33.78 12.09
C GLU A 307 -3.91 -34.75 11.44
N GLY A 308 -4.02 -34.77 10.11
CA GLY A 308 -4.79 -35.78 9.37
C GLY A 308 -4.30 -37.21 9.63
N ILE A 309 -2.98 -37.42 9.63
CA ILE A 309 -2.36 -38.71 9.97
C ILE A 309 -2.67 -39.11 11.42
N VAL A 310 -2.52 -38.18 12.36
CA VAL A 310 -2.84 -38.42 13.78
C VAL A 310 -4.32 -38.77 13.99
N ALA A 311 -5.21 -38.18 13.20
CA ALA A 311 -6.64 -38.50 13.19
C ALA A 311 -6.98 -39.84 12.53
N GLY A 312 -6.00 -40.53 11.93
CA GLY A 312 -6.20 -41.82 11.25
C GLY A 312 -7.06 -41.70 10.00
N LEU A 313 -6.92 -40.61 9.26
CA LEU A 313 -7.52 -40.45 7.95
C LEU A 313 -6.78 -41.31 6.91
N PRO A 314 -7.50 -41.90 5.95
CA PRO A 314 -6.89 -42.47 4.77
C PRO A 314 -6.44 -41.35 3.81
N GLU A 315 -5.60 -41.68 2.83
CA GLU A 315 -4.93 -40.68 1.98
C GLU A 315 -5.93 -39.81 1.20
N GLU A 316 -7.03 -40.39 0.72
CA GLU A 316 -8.07 -39.69 -0.03
C GLU A 316 -8.89 -38.67 0.79
N LEU A 317 -8.75 -38.68 2.12
CA LEU A 317 -9.41 -37.72 3.01
C LEU A 317 -8.41 -36.78 3.70
N MET A 318 -7.13 -36.80 3.31
CA MET A 318 -6.15 -35.91 3.91
C MET A 318 -6.53 -34.45 3.69
N PRO A 319 -6.31 -33.55 4.67
CA PRO A 319 -6.62 -32.14 4.49
C PRO A 319 -5.96 -31.56 3.25
N GLU A 320 -6.76 -30.92 2.40
CA GLU A 320 -6.30 -30.23 1.21
C GLU A 320 -5.94 -28.79 1.57
N VAL A 321 -4.72 -28.37 1.23
CA VAL A 321 -4.25 -27.01 1.46
C VAL A 321 -4.04 -26.35 0.11
N THR A 322 -4.72 -25.23 -0.12
CA THR A 322 -4.61 -24.45 -1.34
C THR A 322 -3.98 -23.09 -1.02
N ARG A 323 -2.76 -22.87 -1.51
CA ARG A 323 -2.16 -21.53 -1.55
C ARG A 323 -2.78 -20.79 -2.73
N ARG A 324 -3.35 -19.61 -2.51
CA ARG A 324 -3.78 -18.75 -3.62
C ARG A 324 -2.53 -18.25 -4.36
N ASN A 325 -2.56 -18.28 -5.69
CA ASN A 325 -1.44 -17.79 -6.51
C ASN A 325 -1.30 -16.27 -6.41
N GLU A 326 -2.42 -15.57 -6.20
CA GLU A 326 -2.47 -14.15 -5.91
C GLU A 326 -2.03 -13.91 -4.46
N TYR A 327 -0.93 -13.18 -4.30
CA TYR A 327 -0.42 -12.71 -3.01
C TYR A 327 0.17 -11.31 -3.20
N THR A 328 0.25 -10.54 -2.12
CA THR A 328 0.92 -9.23 -2.16
C THR A 328 2.32 -9.40 -1.58
N PRO A 329 3.40 -9.09 -2.30
CA PRO A 329 4.74 -9.22 -1.75
C PRO A 329 5.09 -8.09 -0.77
N ALA A 330 6.09 -8.31 0.07
CA ALA A 330 6.56 -7.30 1.03
C ALA A 330 7.17 -6.09 0.32
N VAL A 331 6.76 -4.88 0.74
CA VAL A 331 7.38 -3.61 0.34
C VAL A 331 8.74 -3.51 1.00
N TYR A 332 9.75 -3.30 0.18
CA TYR A 332 11.13 -3.10 0.62
C TYR A 332 11.59 -1.72 0.16
N ASN A 333 11.94 -0.86 1.10
CA ASN A 333 12.57 0.42 0.85
C ASN A 333 14.08 0.25 0.90
N THR A 334 14.80 0.61 -0.17
CA THR A 334 16.25 0.46 -0.23
C THR A 334 16.90 1.34 0.85
N PRO A 335 17.63 0.77 1.83
CA PRO A 335 18.07 1.53 3.01
C PRO A 335 18.92 2.76 2.70
N ASP A 336 19.87 2.65 1.76
CA ASP A 336 20.77 3.76 1.41
C ASP A 336 20.00 4.92 0.78
N LEU A 337 19.21 4.66 -0.27
CA LEU A 337 18.32 5.64 -0.90
C LEU A 337 17.32 6.23 0.11
N THR A 338 16.77 5.40 1.00
CA THR A 338 15.85 5.86 2.04
C THR A 338 16.53 6.88 2.95
N GLY A 339 17.76 6.60 3.40
CA GLY A 339 18.53 7.52 4.23
C GLY A 339 18.85 8.83 3.52
N GLU A 340 19.16 8.78 2.23
CA GLU A 340 19.38 9.97 1.38
C GLU A 340 18.11 10.82 1.29
N LEU A 341 16.98 10.22 0.90
CA LEU A 341 15.70 10.94 0.77
C LEU A 341 15.19 11.49 2.11
N MET A 342 15.42 10.77 3.21
CA MET A 342 15.14 11.30 4.56
C MET A 342 15.90 12.59 4.84
N ASN A 343 17.18 12.68 4.44
CA ASN A 343 17.96 13.90 4.62
C ASN A 343 17.44 15.04 3.76
N VAL A 344 17.06 14.76 2.51
CA VAL A 344 16.42 15.74 1.59
C VAL A 344 15.13 16.28 2.22
N TRP A 345 14.25 15.39 2.68
CA TRP A 345 12.98 15.79 3.29
C TRP A 345 13.20 16.52 4.63
N ARG A 346 14.14 16.09 5.49
CA ARG A 346 14.47 16.80 6.74
C ARG A 346 15.00 18.21 6.47
N GLY A 347 15.84 18.36 5.45
CA GLY A 347 16.33 19.67 5.03
C GLY A 347 15.20 20.61 4.57
N ARG A 348 14.14 20.06 3.96
CA ARG A 348 13.00 20.81 3.45
C ARG A 348 11.91 21.08 4.51
N PHE A 349 11.42 20.03 5.14
CA PHE A 349 10.25 20.08 6.05
C PHE A 349 10.64 20.26 7.52
N GLY A 350 11.91 20.10 7.84
CA GLY A 350 12.44 20.11 9.20
C GLY A 350 12.39 18.73 9.87
N GLU A 351 13.36 18.49 10.76
CA GLU A 351 13.54 17.24 11.51
C GLU A 351 12.27 16.75 12.22
N ALA A 352 11.47 17.66 12.77
CA ALA A 352 10.28 17.32 13.54
C ALA A 352 9.13 16.76 12.68
N ARG A 353 9.13 17.04 11.36
CA ARG A 353 8.09 16.56 10.44
C ARG A 353 8.47 15.27 9.72
N VAL A 354 9.73 14.85 9.74
CA VAL A 354 10.22 13.70 8.98
C VAL A 354 10.74 12.63 9.93
N LEU A 355 9.93 11.59 10.12
CA LEU A 355 10.13 10.57 11.12
C LEU A 355 10.47 9.23 10.47
N GLU A 356 11.34 8.47 11.13
CA GLU A 356 11.45 7.05 10.85
C GLU A 356 10.18 6.37 11.37
N GLY A 357 9.49 5.66 10.50
CA GLY A 357 8.26 4.93 10.84
C GLY A 357 8.55 3.55 11.39
N GLU A 358 7.49 2.87 11.84
CA GLU A 358 7.53 1.45 12.17
C GLU A 358 6.94 0.66 11.00
N PRO A 359 7.51 -0.50 10.64
CA PRO A 359 6.97 -1.33 9.58
C PRO A 359 5.62 -1.90 10.00
N VAL A 360 4.70 -2.04 9.03
CA VAL A 360 3.35 -2.52 9.27
C VAL A 360 3.13 -3.90 8.68
N MET A 361 2.08 -4.58 9.14
CA MET A 361 1.68 -5.89 8.62
C MET A 361 0.71 -5.80 7.45
N GLY A 362 0.36 -4.61 6.96
CA GLY A 362 -0.40 -4.42 5.72
C GLY A 362 0.35 -4.97 4.51
N GLY A 363 -0.36 -5.15 3.40
CA GLY A 363 0.25 -5.44 2.09
C GLY A 363 0.06 -4.24 1.18
N GLU A 364 0.96 -4.07 0.22
CA GLU A 364 0.91 -3.04 -0.82
C GLU A 364 1.63 -3.60 -2.07
N ASP A 365 0.98 -3.54 -3.22
CA ASP A 365 1.48 -4.18 -4.44
C ASP A 365 2.53 -3.35 -5.19
N PHE A 366 2.81 -2.10 -4.78
CA PHE A 366 3.97 -1.30 -5.21
C PHE A 366 5.29 -2.09 -5.09
N SER A 367 5.38 -2.99 -4.12
CA SER A 367 6.51 -3.93 -3.95
C SER A 367 6.87 -4.70 -5.23
N ARG A 368 5.90 -4.93 -6.13
CA ARG A 368 6.07 -5.64 -7.40
C ARG A 368 7.07 -4.94 -8.33
N PHE A 369 7.11 -3.61 -8.34
CA PHE A 369 8.00 -2.85 -9.23
C PHE A 369 9.47 -3.09 -8.89
N TRP A 370 9.81 -3.06 -7.60
CA TRP A 370 11.14 -3.44 -7.12
C TRP A 370 11.42 -4.93 -7.32
N ARG A 371 10.45 -5.80 -7.01
CA ARG A 371 10.62 -7.25 -7.09
C ARG A 371 10.86 -7.78 -8.49
N ALA A 372 10.38 -7.08 -9.52
CA ALA A 372 10.61 -7.44 -10.91
C ALA A 372 12.10 -7.38 -11.30
N ASP A 373 12.92 -6.58 -10.62
CA ASP A 373 14.38 -6.60 -10.74
C ASP A 373 15.09 -6.04 -9.49
N ARG A 374 15.19 -6.87 -8.45
CA ARG A 374 15.77 -6.47 -7.15
C ARG A 374 17.25 -6.12 -7.21
N GLU A 375 17.94 -6.53 -8.26
CA GLU A 375 19.38 -6.31 -8.40
C GLU A 375 19.68 -4.89 -8.93
N ASN A 376 18.76 -4.33 -9.72
CA ASN A 376 18.99 -3.07 -10.44
C ASN A 376 18.03 -1.95 -10.02
N ILE A 377 16.89 -2.27 -9.38
CA ILE A 377 15.90 -1.27 -8.96
C ILE A 377 16.07 -0.95 -7.48
N GLN A 378 16.08 0.34 -7.16
CA GLN A 378 15.92 0.84 -5.80
C GLN A 378 14.51 1.39 -5.61
N SER A 379 13.91 1.23 -4.43
CA SER A 379 12.54 1.69 -4.18
C SER A 379 12.38 2.41 -2.86
N VAL A 380 11.47 3.39 -2.82
CA VAL A 380 10.99 4.02 -1.60
C VAL A 380 9.48 4.26 -1.70
N LEU A 381 8.74 3.71 -0.76
CA LEU A 381 7.39 4.11 -0.39
C LEU A 381 7.46 4.87 0.93
N PHE A 382 6.93 6.09 0.96
CA PHE A 382 6.84 6.90 2.18
C PHE A 382 5.39 7.25 2.51
N TRP A 383 5.14 7.69 3.73
CA TRP A 383 3.83 8.06 4.22
C TRP A 383 3.73 9.56 4.42
N VAL A 384 2.56 10.12 4.12
CA VAL A 384 2.20 11.49 4.51
C VAL A 384 1.02 11.41 5.48
N GLY A 385 1.22 11.90 6.71
CA GLY A 385 0.15 11.95 7.70
C GLY A 385 -1.02 12.79 7.20
N GLY A 386 -2.23 12.29 7.41
CA GLY A 386 -3.47 12.92 6.95
C GLY A 386 -4.43 13.30 8.06
N VAL A 387 -4.13 13.01 9.33
CA VAL A 387 -5.08 13.26 10.43
C VAL A 387 -5.16 14.76 10.73
N PRO A 388 -6.35 15.40 10.63
CA PRO A 388 -6.51 16.81 10.98
C PRO A 388 -6.03 17.11 12.40
N ALA A 389 -5.38 18.26 12.60
CA ALA A 389 -4.68 18.59 13.84
C ALA A 389 -5.57 18.50 15.09
N ASP A 390 -6.81 19.00 15.01
CA ASP A 390 -7.78 18.96 16.11
C ASP A 390 -8.16 17.52 16.50
N ARG A 391 -8.31 16.64 15.51
CA ARG A 391 -8.56 15.21 15.71
C ARG A 391 -7.35 14.49 16.26
N TRP A 392 -6.16 14.80 15.76
CA TRP A 392 -4.90 14.24 16.27
C TRP A 392 -4.74 14.55 17.76
N GLU A 393 -4.87 15.83 18.15
CA GLU A 393 -4.76 16.25 19.54
C GLU A 393 -5.84 15.62 20.43
N ALA A 394 -7.08 15.48 19.93
CA ALA A 394 -8.16 14.79 20.66
C ALA A 394 -7.86 13.30 20.87
N ALA A 395 -7.28 12.63 19.88
CA ALA A 395 -6.86 11.24 19.99
C ALA A 395 -5.70 11.06 20.99
N GLU A 396 -4.72 11.98 21.00
CA GLU A 396 -3.63 11.99 22.00
C GLU A 396 -4.14 12.14 23.43
N ARG A 397 -5.24 12.90 23.62
CA ARG A 397 -5.93 13.01 24.92
C ARG A 397 -6.83 11.81 25.25
N GLY A 398 -6.99 10.86 24.34
CA GLY A 398 -7.86 9.69 24.49
C GLY A 398 -9.36 10.02 24.41
N GLU A 399 -9.73 11.18 23.82
CA GLU A 399 -11.11 11.64 23.71
C GLU A 399 -11.85 10.97 22.54
N ILE A 400 -11.11 10.63 21.48
CA ILE A 400 -11.63 9.97 20.28
C ILE A 400 -10.71 8.81 19.86
N GLN A 401 -11.27 7.90 19.08
CA GLN A 401 -10.50 6.94 18.30
C GLN A 401 -10.45 7.41 16.85
N LEU A 402 -9.26 7.43 16.25
CA LEU A 402 -9.10 7.79 14.85
C LEU A 402 -9.66 6.68 13.95
N PRO A 403 -10.43 7.01 12.90
CA PRO A 403 -10.80 6.04 11.89
C PRO A 403 -9.54 5.53 11.18
N SER A 404 -9.45 4.22 10.95
CA SER A 404 -8.42 3.65 10.09
C SER A 404 -8.72 3.93 8.63
N LEU A 405 -7.74 3.69 7.76
CA LEU A 405 -8.01 3.44 6.34
C LEU A 405 -9.07 2.32 6.21
N HIS A 406 -9.80 2.34 5.09
CA HIS A 406 -10.94 1.46 4.78
C HIS A 406 -12.18 1.71 5.66
N SER A 407 -12.14 2.71 6.55
CA SER A 407 -13.32 3.16 7.28
C SER A 407 -14.15 4.12 6.42
N GLY A 408 -15.47 3.97 6.45
CA GLY A 408 -16.38 4.97 5.86
C GLY A 408 -16.28 6.36 6.50
N LEU A 409 -15.55 6.50 7.61
CA LEU A 409 -15.31 7.75 8.33
C LEU A 409 -13.93 8.37 8.04
N TRP A 410 -13.08 7.71 7.23
CA TRP A 410 -11.77 8.25 6.87
C TRP A 410 -11.92 9.47 5.97
N ALA A 411 -11.34 10.59 6.38
CA ALA A 411 -11.29 11.83 5.62
C ALA A 411 -9.99 12.55 6.00
N PRO A 412 -8.96 12.53 5.13
CA PRO A 412 -7.71 13.22 5.41
C PRO A 412 -7.90 14.75 5.36
N ASP A 413 -6.99 15.47 6.01
CA ASP A 413 -6.70 16.86 5.67
C ASP A 413 -6.02 16.90 4.28
N ALA A 414 -6.84 16.85 3.24
CA ALA A 414 -6.38 16.68 1.86
C ALA A 414 -5.45 17.81 1.39
N GLU A 415 -5.64 19.04 1.87
CA GLU A 415 -4.78 20.17 1.50
C GLU A 415 -3.37 19.97 2.05
N ALA A 416 -3.26 19.59 3.32
CA ALA A 416 -1.98 19.31 3.97
C ALA A 416 -1.28 18.07 3.38
N VAL A 417 -2.04 17.02 3.07
CA VAL A 417 -1.52 15.79 2.46
C VAL A 417 -1.00 16.07 1.06
N VAL A 418 -1.84 16.63 0.18
CA VAL A 418 -1.48 16.85 -1.23
C VAL A 418 -0.33 17.83 -1.39
N SER A 419 -0.31 18.93 -0.62
CA SER A 419 0.82 19.88 -0.67
C SER A 419 2.13 19.24 -0.22
N THR A 420 2.11 18.55 0.93
CA THR A 420 3.31 17.89 1.48
C THR A 420 3.81 16.78 0.56
N ALA A 421 2.91 15.92 0.06
CA ALA A 421 3.26 14.84 -0.84
C ALA A 421 3.80 15.35 -2.18
N THR A 422 3.17 16.38 -2.75
CA THR A 422 3.65 17.01 -3.99
C THR A 422 5.08 17.51 -3.81
N GLU A 423 5.34 18.30 -2.77
CA GLU A 423 6.67 18.81 -2.50
C GLU A 423 7.70 17.69 -2.25
N ALA A 424 7.31 16.67 -1.47
CA ALA A 424 8.18 15.54 -1.12
C ALA A 424 8.56 14.69 -2.35
N LEU A 425 7.59 14.42 -3.23
CA LEU A 425 7.80 13.73 -4.50
C LEU A 425 8.74 14.52 -5.42
N VAL A 426 8.52 15.84 -5.54
CA VAL A 426 9.32 16.69 -6.42
C VAL A 426 10.77 16.76 -5.96
N VAL A 427 11.03 16.99 -4.66
CA VAL A 427 12.42 17.05 -4.17
C VAL A 427 13.12 15.70 -4.18
N ALA A 428 12.40 14.61 -3.92
CA ALA A 428 12.96 13.27 -4.07
C ALA A 428 13.31 12.96 -5.53
N ALA A 429 12.43 13.32 -6.47
CA ALA A 429 12.68 13.14 -7.89
C ALA A 429 13.86 13.99 -8.38
N MET A 430 14.00 15.24 -7.93
CA MET A 430 15.14 16.10 -8.29
C MET A 430 16.45 15.61 -7.70
N GLU A 431 16.45 14.98 -6.51
CA GLU A 431 17.64 14.33 -5.95
C GLU A 431 18.04 13.12 -6.79
N ILE A 432 17.08 12.24 -7.11
CA ILE A 432 17.32 11.01 -7.88
C ILE A 432 17.76 11.33 -9.32
N LEU A 433 17.16 12.33 -9.94
CA LEU A 433 17.40 12.75 -11.32
C LEU A 433 18.36 13.96 -11.39
N ALA A 434 19.17 14.19 -10.35
CA ALA A 434 20.11 15.30 -10.32
C ALA A 434 21.09 15.18 -11.52
N PRO A 435 21.33 16.25 -12.29
CA PRO A 435 22.30 16.22 -13.39
C PRO A 435 23.71 15.93 -12.87
N GLU A 436 24.46 15.07 -13.58
CA GLU A 436 25.88 14.78 -13.28
C GLU A 436 26.81 16.00 -13.39
#